data_AF-A0A3Q1JV79-F1
#
_entry.id   AF-A0A3Q1JV79-F1
#
_cell.length_a   1.000
_cell.length_b   1.000
_cell.length_c   1.000
_cell.angle_alpha   90.00
_cell.angle_beta   90.00
_cell.angle_gamma   90.00
#
_symmetry.space_group_name_H-M   'P 1'
#
loop_
_entity.id
_entity.type
_entity.pdbx_description
1 polymer ?
#
loop_
_entity_poly.entity_id
_entity_poly.type
_entity_poly.pdbx_seq_one_letter_code
_entity_poly.pdbx_strand_id
1 'polypeptide(L)'
;MRLPSNRQCAVEGDGLKMDQAPPFRNPFVHVLKFTPLEKAKIALMTVTLFPIRLLIAAFMMLLAWPFAFLASVGRSEAAVEPQCLWRRLVDIILKIIMRVMWFAGGFHWITVKGQRALPAEAPILTLAPHSSYFDAIPVTMTMASIVMKAESKDIPVWGTLIKYIRPVFVSRSDQNSRKKTVEEIKRRAHSGGEWPQIMIFPEGTCTNRSCLITFKPGAFIPAVPVQPVVIRYPNKLFLPIYTPSEEEKKNPALFAINVRRVMAKALGVPITDYSFEDCQLAMAEGQLKLPVDTCLLEFAKLVRRLGLKPKNTEKVLQEYGNRARKLEGQKLDLDKFANFLDVPVSDMLRDMFALFDEHEDSCMDIREYVIALSVVCRPAKTLETMKLAFKMFEAEEDGAITEMELAVILKTALGVTHLSVSHLFTAIDAEDTGKITFERFRSFVEQHPDFADEYLYTENAASLSSRNLQTTAPTKTANGICPDFSPSDGTIDGLLKKHN
;
A
#
# COMPACT_ATOMS: atom_id res chain seq x y z
N MET A 1 -12.08 -45.86 -1.39
CA MET A 1 -12.25 -45.81 0.08
C MET A 1 -13.31 -44.78 0.39
N ARG A 2 -14.41 -45.22 1.01
CA ARG A 2 -15.60 -44.41 1.31
C ARG A 2 -15.26 -43.30 2.32
N LEU A 3 -15.71 -42.09 2.04
CA LEU A 3 -15.83 -41.01 3.02
C LEU A 3 -16.87 -41.41 4.08
N PRO A 4 -16.66 -41.13 5.38
CA PRO A 4 -17.74 -41.23 6.37
C PRO A 4 -18.59 -39.96 6.36
N SER A 5 -19.90 -40.16 6.22
CA SER A 5 -20.98 -39.20 6.41
C SER A 5 -21.37 -39.05 7.89
N ASN A 6 -21.84 -37.85 8.23
CA ASN A 6 -22.74 -37.49 9.33
C ASN A 6 -22.33 -37.73 10.78
N ARG A 7 -22.17 -36.62 11.51
CA ARG A 7 -22.89 -36.39 12.77
C ARG A 7 -23.39 -34.94 12.83
N GLN A 8 -24.70 -34.77 12.72
CA GLN A 8 -25.46 -33.64 13.27
C GLN A 8 -25.94 -34.01 14.67
N CYS A 9 -25.80 -33.07 15.60
CA CYS A 9 -26.75 -32.66 16.65
C CYS A 9 -26.03 -32.30 17.95
N ALA A 10 -26.11 -31.03 18.32
CA ALA A 10 -26.63 -30.56 19.61
C ALA A 10 -26.68 -29.03 19.57
N VAL A 11 -27.89 -28.49 19.52
CA VAL A 11 -28.20 -27.11 19.91
C VAL A 11 -28.49 -27.18 21.40
N GLU A 12 -27.65 -26.55 22.21
CA GLU A 12 -28.00 -26.14 23.57
C GLU A 12 -27.20 -24.88 23.89
N GLY A 13 -27.92 -23.84 24.27
CA GLY A 13 -27.40 -22.50 24.43
C GLY A 13 -26.55 -22.35 25.68
N ASP A 14 -25.50 -21.54 25.55
CA ASP A 14 -25.00 -20.73 26.63
C ASP A 14 -24.48 -19.41 26.06
N GLY A 15 -25.04 -18.32 26.56
CA GLY A 15 -24.75 -16.97 26.11
C GLY A 15 -23.35 -16.53 26.54
N LEU A 16 -22.40 -16.62 25.61
CA LEU A 16 -21.12 -15.93 25.70
C LEU A 16 -21.16 -14.70 24.79
N LYS A 17 -21.21 -13.53 25.43
CA LYS A 17 -21.05 -12.21 24.83
C LYS A 17 -19.90 -12.24 23.82
N MET A 18 -20.21 -12.03 22.54
CA MET A 18 -19.19 -11.71 21.55
C MET A 18 -18.62 -10.34 21.91
N ASP A 19 -17.38 -10.32 22.41
CA ASP A 19 -16.57 -9.11 22.46
C ASP A 19 -16.57 -8.46 21.07
N GLN A 20 -17.17 -7.28 20.98
CA GLN A 20 -17.15 -6.44 19.80
C GLN A 20 -15.69 -6.10 19.48
N ALA A 21 -15.21 -6.53 18.32
CA ALA A 21 -13.88 -6.15 17.83
C ALA A 21 -13.86 -4.64 17.48
N PRO A 22 -12.75 -3.92 17.74
CA PRO A 22 -12.69 -2.46 17.56
C PRO A 22 -12.81 -2.02 16.08
N PRO A 23 -13.20 -0.76 15.79
CA PRO A 23 -13.79 -0.34 14.51
C PRO A 23 -12.81 -0.16 13.35
N PHE A 24 -11.50 -0.38 13.53
CA PHE A 24 -10.49 -0.05 12.52
C PHE A 24 -9.50 -1.20 12.25
N ARG A 25 -9.37 -1.62 10.98
CA ARG A 25 -8.34 -2.57 10.51
C ARG A 25 -7.59 -1.97 9.31
N ASN A 26 -6.34 -1.57 9.56
CA ASN A 26 -5.41 -1.01 8.56
C ASN A 26 -5.06 -2.04 7.46
N PRO A 27 -5.31 -1.76 6.16
CA PRO A 27 -5.04 -2.69 5.06
C PRO A 27 -3.63 -2.59 4.46
N PHE A 28 -2.83 -1.61 4.88
CA PHE A 28 -1.44 -1.43 4.43
C PHE A 28 -0.46 -2.26 5.26
N VAL A 29 -0.95 -2.86 6.36
CA VAL A 29 -0.21 -3.79 7.20
C VAL A 29 -0.67 -5.21 6.87
N HIS A 30 0.23 -6.01 6.29
CA HIS A 30 -0.01 -7.44 6.10
C HIS A 30 0.00 -8.14 7.46
N VAL A 31 -1.16 -8.22 8.13
CA VAL A 31 -1.28 -8.96 9.40
C VAL A 31 -1.32 -10.45 9.09
N LEU A 32 -0.13 -11.06 9.05
CA LEU A 32 -0.01 -12.52 9.07
C LEU A 32 -0.60 -13.03 10.39
N LYS A 33 -1.81 -13.60 10.31
CA LYS A 33 -2.43 -14.33 11.44
C LYS A 33 -1.75 -15.68 11.58
N PHE A 34 -0.55 -15.62 12.12
CA PHE A 34 0.14 -16.79 12.62
C PHE A 34 -0.52 -17.24 13.91
N THR A 35 -0.76 -18.53 14.04
CA THR A 35 -1.04 -19.15 15.34
C THR A 35 0.05 -18.76 16.35
N PRO A 36 -0.20 -18.79 17.66
CA PRO A 36 0.83 -18.51 18.66
C PRO A 36 2.10 -19.36 18.45
N LEU A 37 1.92 -20.60 18.01
CA LEU A 37 3.01 -21.50 17.62
C LEU A 37 3.76 -21.02 16.37
N GLU A 38 3.07 -20.58 15.33
CA GLU A 38 3.69 -20.01 14.13
C GLU A 38 4.38 -18.67 14.42
N LYS A 39 3.80 -17.83 15.29
CA LYS A 39 4.43 -16.57 15.74
C LYS A 39 5.69 -16.87 16.53
N ALA A 40 5.63 -17.79 17.48
CA ALA A 40 6.78 -18.22 18.25
C ALA A 40 7.84 -18.84 17.34
N LYS A 41 7.43 -19.69 16.39
CA LYS A 41 8.33 -20.28 15.40
C LYS A 41 8.97 -19.24 14.50
N ILE A 42 8.22 -18.24 14.03
CA ILE A 42 8.75 -17.17 13.17
C ILE A 42 9.64 -16.24 13.96
N ALA A 43 9.25 -15.81 15.15
CA ALA A 43 10.11 -15.00 16.03
C ALA A 43 11.41 -15.74 16.33
N LEU A 44 11.32 -17.03 16.73
CA LEU A 44 12.47 -17.88 16.95
C LEU A 44 13.33 -18.01 15.68
N MET A 45 12.74 -18.33 14.54
CA MET A 45 13.47 -18.50 13.27
C MET A 45 14.03 -17.16 12.75
N THR A 46 13.40 -16.03 13.02
CA THR A 46 13.90 -14.70 12.63
C THR A 46 15.08 -14.27 13.49
N VAL A 47 15.12 -14.65 14.77
CA VAL A 47 16.26 -14.34 15.65
C VAL A 47 17.39 -15.36 15.51
N THR A 48 17.06 -16.64 15.33
CA THR A 48 18.07 -17.72 15.28
C THR A 48 18.52 -18.04 13.86
N LEU A 49 17.59 -18.34 12.96
CA LEU A 49 17.89 -18.95 11.67
C LEU A 49 18.08 -17.94 10.54
N PHE A 50 17.32 -16.85 10.54
CA PHE A 50 17.38 -15.81 9.51
C PHE A 50 18.74 -15.12 9.46
N PRO A 51 19.38 -14.69 10.58
CA PRO A 51 20.68 -14.05 10.52
C PRO A 51 21.74 -15.03 9.99
N ILE A 52 21.69 -16.29 10.43
CA ILE A 52 22.58 -17.34 9.92
C ILE A 52 22.38 -17.53 8.40
N ARG A 53 21.14 -17.63 7.93
CA ARG A 53 20.83 -17.78 6.49
C ARG A 53 21.26 -16.57 5.67
N LEU A 54 21.04 -15.36 6.19
CA LEU A 54 21.44 -14.12 5.54
C LEU A 54 22.96 -14.01 5.47
N LEU A 55 23.67 -14.35 6.55
CA LEU A 55 25.13 -14.38 6.58
C LEU A 55 25.69 -15.42 5.60
N ILE A 56 25.12 -16.63 5.55
CA ILE A 56 25.51 -17.64 4.57
C ILE A 56 25.25 -17.13 3.15
N ALA A 57 24.07 -16.54 2.88
CA ALA A 57 23.75 -16.03 1.56
C ALA A 57 24.68 -14.89 1.12
N ALA A 58 24.95 -13.93 2.01
CA ALA A 58 25.88 -12.83 1.77
C ALA A 58 27.32 -13.32 1.57
N PHE A 59 27.78 -14.25 2.42
CA PHE A 59 29.09 -14.87 2.29
C PHE A 59 29.23 -15.63 0.97
N MET A 60 28.23 -16.44 0.58
CA MET A 60 28.25 -17.16 -0.69
C MET A 60 28.26 -16.20 -1.89
N MET A 61 27.54 -15.08 -1.81
CA MET A 61 27.56 -14.06 -2.85
C MET A 61 28.92 -13.37 -2.96
N LEU A 62 29.55 -13.02 -1.84
CA LEU A 62 30.91 -12.48 -1.80
C LEU A 62 31.96 -13.51 -2.26
N LEU A 63 31.76 -14.80 -1.94
CA LEU A 63 32.61 -15.89 -2.38
C LEU A 63 32.49 -16.14 -3.88
N ALA A 64 31.30 -16.00 -4.46
CA ALA A 64 31.07 -16.15 -5.90
C ALA A 64 31.76 -15.02 -6.71
N TRP A 65 31.83 -13.82 -6.13
CA TRP A 65 32.35 -12.62 -6.79
C TRP A 65 33.78 -12.77 -7.36
N PRO A 66 34.82 -13.21 -6.62
CA PRO A 66 36.18 -13.32 -7.15
C PRO A 66 36.28 -14.34 -8.30
N PHE A 67 35.53 -15.46 -8.24
CA PHE A 67 35.49 -16.43 -9.32
C PHE A 67 34.86 -15.85 -10.59
N ALA A 68 33.73 -15.16 -10.44
CA ALA A 68 33.05 -14.50 -11.54
C ALA A 68 33.88 -13.35 -12.12
N PHE A 69 34.56 -12.58 -11.28
CA PHE A 69 35.47 -11.52 -11.69
C PHE A 69 36.64 -12.10 -12.49
N LEU A 70 37.39 -13.04 -11.92
CA LEU A 70 38.56 -13.64 -12.56
C LEU A 70 38.21 -14.32 -13.89
N ALA A 71 37.06 -15.01 -13.96
CA ALA A 71 36.62 -15.64 -15.19
C ALA A 71 36.02 -14.67 -16.22
N SER A 72 35.67 -13.44 -15.81
CA SER A 72 35.25 -12.35 -16.69
C SER A 72 36.42 -11.50 -17.20
N VAL A 73 37.54 -11.42 -16.47
CA VAL A 73 38.74 -10.70 -16.90
C VAL A 73 39.26 -11.29 -18.21
N GLY A 74 39.50 -10.42 -19.18
CA GLY A 74 40.03 -10.78 -20.49
C GLY A 74 39.02 -11.41 -21.46
N ARG A 75 37.71 -11.44 -21.15
CA ARG A 75 36.69 -11.85 -22.13
C ARG A 75 36.30 -10.66 -23.00
N SER A 76 36.31 -10.85 -24.32
CA SER A 76 35.65 -9.92 -25.25
C SER A 76 34.12 -9.91 -25.03
N GLU A 77 33.51 -8.72 -25.01
CA GLU A 77 32.03 -8.57 -25.01
C GLU A 77 31.42 -8.96 -26.37
N ALA A 78 32.20 -8.91 -27.46
CA ALA A 78 31.73 -9.07 -28.83
C ALA A 78 31.84 -10.51 -29.37
N ALA A 79 32.75 -11.33 -28.83
CA ALA A 79 33.06 -12.67 -29.35
C ALA A 79 33.00 -13.75 -28.25
N VAL A 80 32.52 -14.95 -28.59
CA VAL A 80 32.61 -16.10 -27.68
C VAL A 80 33.97 -16.74 -27.86
N GLU A 81 34.84 -16.49 -26.88
CA GLU A 81 36.04 -17.33 -26.74
C GLU A 81 35.63 -18.77 -26.36
N PRO A 82 36.29 -19.79 -26.92
CA PRO A 82 36.11 -21.18 -26.50
C PRO A 82 36.27 -21.29 -24.98
N GLN A 83 35.34 -21.97 -24.33
CA GLN A 83 35.37 -22.22 -22.89
C GLN A 83 36.58 -23.09 -22.53
N CYS A 84 37.69 -22.47 -22.11
CA CYS A 84 38.85 -23.16 -21.55
C CYS A 84 38.43 -24.02 -20.34
N LEU A 85 39.11 -25.14 -20.11
CA LEU A 85 38.77 -26.10 -19.05
C LEU A 85 38.64 -25.45 -17.66
N TRP A 86 39.50 -24.50 -17.33
CA TRP A 86 39.45 -23.79 -16.05
C TRP A 86 38.17 -22.92 -15.90
N ARG A 87 37.65 -22.33 -16.98
CA ARG A 87 36.40 -21.54 -16.95
C ARG A 87 35.18 -22.44 -16.77
N ARG A 88 35.21 -23.66 -17.33
CA ARG A 88 34.20 -24.69 -17.06
C ARG A 88 34.22 -25.14 -15.60
N LEU A 89 35.40 -25.24 -14.99
CA LEU A 89 35.51 -25.49 -13.54
C LEU A 89 34.92 -24.34 -12.72
N VAL A 90 35.17 -23.08 -13.12
CA VAL A 90 34.54 -21.91 -12.49
C VAL A 90 33.01 -21.96 -12.61
N ASP A 91 32.45 -22.36 -13.76
CA ASP A 91 30.99 -22.56 -13.91
C ASP A 91 30.44 -23.57 -12.91
N ILE A 92 31.14 -24.69 -12.70
CA ILE A 92 30.73 -25.73 -11.73
C ILE A 92 30.79 -25.18 -10.31
N ILE A 93 31.88 -24.49 -9.96
CA ILE A 93 32.08 -23.87 -8.64
C ILE A 93 30.97 -22.85 -8.36
N LEU A 94 30.70 -21.94 -9.31
CA LEU A 94 29.65 -20.94 -9.19
C LEU A 94 28.27 -21.60 -9.05
N LYS A 95 27.95 -22.64 -9.81
CA LYS A 95 26.69 -23.39 -9.65
C LYS A 95 26.54 -23.97 -8.24
N ILE A 96 27.61 -24.53 -7.68
CA ILE A 96 27.61 -25.07 -6.32
C ILE A 96 27.39 -23.94 -5.30
N ILE A 97 28.14 -22.84 -5.41
CA ILE A 97 27.99 -21.68 -4.50
C ILE A 97 26.56 -21.14 -4.55
N MET A 98 26.02 -20.92 -5.76
CA MET A 98 24.65 -20.43 -5.92
C MET A 98 23.62 -21.44 -5.41
N ARG A 99 23.84 -22.74 -5.58
CA ARG A 99 22.96 -23.79 -5.04
C ARG A 99 22.92 -23.77 -3.51
N VAL A 100 24.07 -23.58 -2.86
CA VAL A 100 24.18 -23.44 -1.40
C VAL A 100 23.49 -22.16 -0.93
N MET A 101 23.66 -21.05 -1.66
CA MET A 101 22.94 -19.80 -1.40
C MET A 101 21.42 -19.99 -1.45
N TRP A 102 20.89 -20.63 -2.50
CA TRP A 102 19.46 -20.92 -2.62
C TRP A 102 18.95 -21.91 -1.57
N PHE A 103 19.79 -22.87 -1.15
CA PHE A 103 19.48 -23.76 -0.05
C PHE A 103 19.32 -22.97 1.27
N ALA A 104 20.26 -22.06 1.58
CA ALA A 104 20.14 -21.15 2.72
C ALA A 104 18.89 -20.25 2.60
N GLY A 105 18.52 -19.85 1.38
CA GLY A 105 17.29 -19.13 1.07
C GLY A 105 15.98 -19.94 1.21
N GLY A 106 16.05 -21.23 1.58
CA GLY A 106 14.87 -22.07 1.81
C GLY A 106 14.41 -22.90 0.59
N PHE A 107 15.09 -22.77 -0.55
CA PHE A 107 14.83 -23.60 -1.74
C PHE A 107 15.61 -24.91 -1.65
N HIS A 108 15.18 -25.76 -0.71
CA HIS A 108 15.83 -27.04 -0.45
C HIS A 108 15.61 -28.04 -1.60
N TRP A 109 14.43 -28.01 -2.22
CA TRP A 109 14.03 -28.95 -3.25
C TRP A 109 13.68 -28.23 -4.55
N ILE A 110 14.44 -28.51 -5.61
CA ILE A 110 14.19 -27.99 -6.96
C ILE A 110 14.05 -29.19 -7.88
N THR A 111 12.82 -29.53 -8.24
CA THR A 111 12.53 -30.67 -9.12
C THR A 111 12.53 -30.20 -10.57
N VAL A 112 13.47 -30.73 -11.36
CA VAL A 112 13.50 -30.55 -12.81
C VAL A 112 12.82 -31.76 -13.46
N LYS A 113 11.83 -31.51 -14.32
CA LYS A 113 11.17 -32.55 -15.12
C LYS A 113 11.50 -32.32 -16.60
N GLY A 114 11.82 -33.41 -17.30
CA GLY A 114 12.27 -33.36 -18.69
C GLY A 114 13.79 -33.14 -18.84
N GLN A 115 14.24 -33.01 -20.08
CA GLN A 115 15.65 -32.81 -20.42
C GLN A 115 15.84 -31.45 -21.10
N ARG A 116 16.91 -30.75 -20.72
CA ARG A 116 17.30 -29.47 -21.35
C ARG A 116 17.92 -29.76 -22.71
N ALA A 117 17.44 -29.08 -23.75
CA ALA A 117 18.00 -29.13 -25.09
C ALA A 117 19.38 -28.46 -25.15
N LEU A 118 20.24 -28.93 -26.05
CA LEU A 118 21.56 -28.32 -26.26
C LEU A 118 21.42 -26.93 -26.91
N PRO A 119 22.41 -26.01 -26.72
CA PRO A 119 22.38 -24.70 -27.38
C PRO A 119 22.26 -24.75 -28.90
N ALA A 120 22.79 -25.79 -29.54
CA ALA A 120 22.68 -26.00 -30.99
C ALA A 120 21.29 -26.49 -31.44
N GLU A 121 20.54 -27.18 -30.56
CA GLU A 121 19.21 -27.70 -30.86
C GLU A 121 18.12 -26.64 -30.63
N ALA A 122 18.22 -25.92 -29.51
CA ALA A 122 17.29 -24.84 -29.14
C ALA A 122 18.05 -23.70 -28.46
N PRO A 123 18.51 -22.68 -29.20
CA PRO A 123 19.31 -21.60 -28.63
C PRO A 123 18.54 -20.68 -27.65
N ILE A 124 17.21 -20.75 -27.61
CA ILE A 124 16.37 -19.89 -26.75
C ILE A 124 15.54 -20.74 -25.78
N LEU A 125 15.59 -20.41 -24.49
CA LEU A 125 14.72 -20.95 -23.45
C LEU A 125 13.62 -19.93 -23.14
N THR A 126 12.35 -20.28 -23.38
CA THR A 126 11.21 -19.39 -23.09
C THR A 126 10.56 -19.80 -21.77
N LEU A 127 10.66 -18.95 -20.74
CA LEU A 127 10.21 -19.28 -19.40
C LEU A 127 8.87 -18.60 -19.08
N ALA A 128 7.98 -19.34 -18.43
CA ALA A 128 6.72 -18.81 -17.90
C ALA A 128 6.18 -19.69 -16.77
N PRO A 129 5.29 -19.19 -15.90
CA PRO A 129 4.95 -17.80 -15.70
C PRO A 129 6.05 -16.99 -14.96
N HIS A 130 6.32 -15.76 -15.38
CA HIS A 130 7.19 -14.82 -14.67
C HIS A 130 6.43 -14.23 -13.48
N SER A 131 6.86 -14.47 -12.25
CA SER A 131 6.08 -14.23 -11.04
C SER A 131 6.83 -13.50 -9.94
N SER A 132 8.15 -13.67 -9.86
CA SER A 132 8.94 -13.12 -8.75
C SER A 132 10.42 -13.02 -9.08
N TYR A 133 11.17 -12.31 -8.22
CA TYR A 133 12.64 -12.28 -8.30
C TYR A 133 13.28 -13.68 -8.13
N PHE A 134 12.59 -14.64 -7.53
CA PHE A 134 13.07 -16.03 -7.40
C PHE A 134 13.09 -16.79 -8.74
N ASP A 135 12.48 -16.25 -9.79
CA ASP A 135 12.56 -16.81 -11.14
C ASP A 135 13.98 -16.75 -11.73
N ALA A 136 14.94 -16.17 -10.99
CA ALA A 136 16.37 -16.25 -11.28
C ALA A 136 17.00 -17.62 -10.97
N ILE A 137 16.33 -18.52 -10.22
CA ILE A 137 16.88 -19.85 -9.87
C ILE A 137 17.28 -20.65 -11.13
N PRO A 138 16.44 -20.80 -12.17
CA PRO A 138 16.82 -21.46 -13.43
C PRO A 138 18.06 -20.86 -14.10
N VAL A 139 18.27 -19.54 -13.99
CA VAL A 139 19.46 -18.85 -14.53
C VAL A 139 20.71 -19.40 -13.87
N THR A 140 20.73 -19.43 -12.54
CA THR A 140 21.90 -19.90 -11.77
C THR A 140 22.18 -21.39 -11.94
N MET A 141 21.16 -22.20 -12.25
CA MET A 141 21.33 -23.63 -12.54
C MET A 141 21.89 -23.88 -13.94
N THR A 142 21.49 -23.07 -14.91
CA THR A 142 21.80 -23.29 -16.33
C THR A 142 23.01 -22.51 -16.82
N MET A 143 23.37 -21.42 -16.13
CA MET A 143 24.28 -20.36 -16.61
C MET A 143 23.86 -19.80 -17.98
N ALA A 144 22.55 -19.78 -18.25
CA ALA A 144 21.99 -19.18 -19.46
C ALA A 144 22.17 -17.66 -19.45
N SER A 145 22.35 -17.09 -20.64
CA SER A 145 22.27 -15.64 -20.83
C SER A 145 20.83 -15.18 -20.60
N ILE A 146 20.62 -13.99 -20.03
CA ILE A 146 19.26 -13.46 -19.83
C ILE A 146 19.12 -12.08 -20.48
N VAL A 147 17.89 -11.73 -20.84
CA VAL A 147 17.55 -10.36 -21.23
C VAL A 147 17.19 -9.57 -19.97
N MET A 148 17.94 -8.51 -19.66
CA MET A 148 17.74 -7.72 -18.43
C MET A 148 17.87 -6.21 -18.65
N LYS A 149 17.35 -5.44 -17.69
CA LYS A 149 17.44 -3.98 -17.67
C LYS A 149 18.91 -3.53 -17.60
N ALA A 150 19.29 -2.53 -18.38
CA ALA A 150 20.69 -2.07 -18.46
C ALA A 150 21.26 -1.61 -17.10
N GLU A 151 20.43 -0.99 -16.27
CA GLU A 151 20.79 -0.44 -14.95
C GLU A 151 21.16 -1.53 -13.93
N SER A 152 20.78 -2.80 -14.17
CA SER A 152 21.13 -3.91 -13.28
C SER A 152 22.64 -4.20 -13.25
N LYS A 153 23.40 -3.73 -14.25
CA LYS A 153 24.86 -3.94 -14.34
C LYS A 153 25.65 -3.09 -13.35
N ASP A 154 25.04 -2.02 -12.82
CA ASP A 154 25.71 -1.00 -12.00
C ASP A 154 25.62 -1.31 -10.50
N ILE A 155 24.94 -2.40 -10.12
CA ILE A 155 24.83 -2.85 -8.73
C ILE A 155 26.20 -3.38 -8.26
N PRO A 156 26.78 -2.86 -7.16
CA PRO A 156 28.06 -3.35 -6.63
C PRO A 156 28.02 -4.86 -6.34
N VAL A 157 29.11 -5.57 -6.63
CA VAL A 157 29.26 -7.05 -6.51
C VAL A 157 28.36 -7.83 -7.48
N TRP A 158 27.05 -7.57 -7.46
CA TRP A 158 26.05 -8.23 -8.29
C TRP A 158 26.23 -7.97 -9.79
N GLY A 159 26.67 -6.77 -10.16
CA GLY A 159 26.96 -6.38 -11.54
C GLY A 159 28.02 -7.26 -12.21
N THR A 160 29.03 -7.73 -11.47
CA THR A 160 30.06 -8.64 -11.99
C THR A 160 29.50 -10.04 -12.26
N LEU A 161 28.68 -10.57 -11.35
CA LEU A 161 27.98 -11.85 -11.54
C LEU A 161 27.00 -11.78 -12.72
N ILE A 162 26.32 -10.65 -12.85
CA ILE A 162 25.47 -10.35 -14.00
C ILE A 162 26.29 -10.36 -15.29
N LYS A 163 27.42 -9.65 -15.36
CA LYS A 163 28.26 -9.61 -16.57
C LYS A 163 28.82 -10.99 -16.93
N TYR A 164 29.10 -11.84 -15.94
CA TYR A 164 29.61 -13.19 -16.13
C TYR A 164 28.70 -14.07 -17.00
N ILE A 165 27.37 -14.00 -16.80
CA ILE A 165 26.39 -14.75 -17.60
C ILE A 165 26.12 -14.13 -18.99
N ARG A 166 26.87 -13.10 -19.37
CA ARG A 166 26.79 -12.40 -20.67
C ARG A 166 25.35 -12.02 -21.06
N PRO A 167 24.65 -11.19 -20.28
CA PRO A 167 23.26 -10.84 -20.54
C PRO A 167 23.13 -10.02 -21.83
N VAL A 168 21.93 -10.01 -22.38
CA VAL A 168 21.54 -9.02 -23.39
C VAL A 168 20.85 -7.88 -22.67
N PHE A 169 21.49 -6.72 -22.59
CA PHE A 169 20.90 -5.56 -21.93
C PHE A 169 19.85 -4.89 -22.81
N VAL A 170 18.79 -4.40 -22.16
CA VAL A 170 17.76 -3.56 -22.78
C VAL A 170 17.61 -2.28 -21.98
N SER A 171 17.72 -1.14 -22.67
CA SER A 171 17.36 0.17 -22.14
C SER A 171 15.91 0.48 -22.49
N ARG A 172 15.13 0.91 -21.50
CA ARG A 172 13.73 1.31 -21.71
C ARG A 172 13.59 2.77 -22.13
N SER A 173 14.62 3.60 -21.90
CA SER A 173 14.67 5.03 -22.24
C SER A 173 15.11 5.29 -23.68
N ASP A 174 15.82 4.35 -24.31
CA ASP A 174 16.26 4.46 -25.71
C ASP A 174 15.35 3.62 -26.64
N GLN A 175 14.61 4.27 -27.54
CA GLN A 175 13.76 3.60 -28.53
C GLN A 175 14.57 2.69 -29.49
N ASN A 176 15.83 3.01 -29.77
CA ASN A 176 16.71 2.19 -30.61
C ASN A 176 17.30 0.99 -29.86
N SER A 177 17.30 1.00 -28.52
CA SER A 177 17.83 -0.10 -27.72
C SER A 177 17.06 -1.39 -27.93
N ARG A 178 15.72 -1.34 -28.08
CA ARG A 178 14.91 -2.55 -28.34
C ARG A 178 15.27 -3.22 -29.66
N LYS A 179 15.53 -2.44 -30.71
CA LYS A 179 16.00 -2.97 -32.01
C LYS A 179 17.37 -3.61 -31.87
N LYS A 180 18.32 -2.94 -31.20
CA LYS A 180 19.65 -3.49 -30.91
C LYS A 180 19.59 -4.79 -30.10
N THR A 181 18.71 -4.87 -29.09
CA THR A 181 18.48 -6.09 -28.30
C THR A 181 17.99 -7.23 -29.20
N VAL A 182 17.02 -6.99 -30.09
CA VAL A 182 16.52 -8.00 -31.02
C VAL A 182 17.60 -8.47 -32.00
N GLU A 183 18.38 -7.55 -32.56
CA GLU A 183 19.50 -7.91 -33.46
C GLU A 183 20.58 -8.72 -32.73
N GLU A 184 20.88 -8.39 -31.47
CA GLU A 184 21.81 -9.16 -30.66
C GLU A 184 21.28 -10.57 -30.31
N ILE A 185 19.99 -10.68 -30.00
CA ILE A 185 19.33 -11.99 -29.80
C ILE A 185 19.42 -12.80 -31.08
N LYS A 186 19.11 -12.22 -32.26
CA LYS A 186 19.23 -12.90 -33.55
C LYS A 186 20.66 -13.39 -33.79
N ARG A 187 21.64 -12.51 -33.62
CA ARG A 187 23.07 -12.83 -33.84
C ARG A 187 23.53 -14.00 -32.98
N ARG A 188 23.18 -14.01 -31.69
CA ARG A 188 23.54 -15.10 -30.77
C ARG A 188 22.78 -16.38 -31.06
N ALA A 189 21.49 -16.27 -31.39
CA ALA A 189 20.65 -17.43 -31.66
C ALA A 189 21.06 -18.19 -32.94
N HIS A 190 21.60 -17.51 -33.95
CA HIS A 190 22.08 -18.11 -35.20
C HIS A 190 23.54 -18.57 -35.16
N SER A 191 24.19 -18.52 -33.99
CA SER A 191 25.61 -18.88 -33.85
C SER A 191 25.89 -20.39 -33.84
N GLY A 192 24.91 -21.24 -34.17
CA GLY A 192 25.09 -22.70 -34.17
C GLY A 192 25.41 -23.32 -32.81
N GLY A 193 25.10 -22.61 -31.72
CA GLY A 193 25.37 -23.06 -30.34
C GLY A 193 26.70 -22.60 -29.74
N GLU A 194 27.44 -21.71 -30.41
CA GLU A 194 28.64 -21.08 -29.83
C GLU A 194 28.32 -20.20 -28.62
N TRP A 195 27.18 -19.51 -28.65
CA TRP A 195 26.71 -18.71 -27.52
C TRP A 195 25.91 -19.55 -26.51
N PRO A 196 25.97 -19.21 -25.20
CA PRO A 196 25.05 -19.77 -24.21
C PRO A 196 23.59 -19.53 -24.62
N GLN A 197 22.72 -20.49 -24.32
CA GLN A 197 21.28 -20.33 -24.53
C GLN A 197 20.77 -19.04 -23.89
N ILE A 198 19.84 -18.38 -24.59
CA ILE A 198 19.22 -17.13 -24.15
C ILE A 198 17.90 -17.45 -23.47
N MET A 199 17.81 -17.14 -22.19
CA MET A 199 16.63 -17.30 -21.36
C MET A 199 15.80 -16.02 -21.40
N ILE A 200 14.54 -16.12 -21.85
CA ILE A 200 13.63 -15.00 -22.02
C ILE A 200 12.29 -15.33 -21.37
N PHE A 201 11.78 -14.39 -20.57
CA PHE A 201 10.39 -14.39 -20.13
C PHE A 201 9.56 -13.57 -21.14
N PRO A 202 8.85 -14.21 -22.09
CA PRO A 202 8.18 -13.50 -23.17
C PRO A 202 6.98 -12.66 -22.69
N GLU A 203 6.52 -12.84 -21.46
CA GLU A 203 5.55 -11.96 -20.79
C GLU A 203 6.08 -10.51 -20.67
N GLY A 204 7.39 -10.34 -20.48
CA GLY A 204 8.03 -9.03 -20.35
C GLY A 204 7.64 -8.23 -19.10
N THR A 205 6.98 -8.87 -18.13
CA THR A 205 6.66 -8.37 -16.78
C THR A 205 6.37 -9.56 -15.85
N CYS A 206 6.38 -9.35 -14.54
CA CYS A 206 5.85 -10.34 -13.59
C CYS A 206 4.31 -10.33 -13.58
N THR A 207 3.68 -11.50 -13.47
CA THR A 207 2.24 -11.73 -13.39
C THR A 207 1.89 -12.58 -12.16
N ASN A 208 0.60 -12.71 -11.88
CA ASN A 208 0.09 -13.42 -10.69
C ASN A 208 -0.10 -14.94 -10.91
N ARG A 209 0.28 -15.47 -12.09
CA ARG A 209 0.15 -16.89 -12.49
C ARG A 209 -1.27 -17.43 -12.61
N SER A 210 -2.32 -16.60 -12.61
CA SER A 210 -3.67 -17.10 -12.87
C SER A 210 -3.92 -17.43 -14.34
N CYS A 211 -3.14 -16.82 -15.25
CA CYS A 211 -3.10 -17.12 -16.67
C CYS A 211 -1.74 -16.69 -17.27
N LEU A 212 -1.41 -17.20 -18.46
CA LEU A 212 -0.32 -16.64 -19.27
C LEU A 212 -0.86 -15.47 -20.09
N ILE A 213 -0.17 -14.34 -20.03
CA ILE A 213 -0.48 -13.19 -20.88
C ILE A 213 0.09 -13.37 -22.28
N THR A 214 -0.34 -12.52 -23.22
CA THR A 214 0.20 -12.50 -24.58
C THR A 214 1.72 -12.33 -24.57
N PHE A 215 2.40 -13.27 -25.21
CA PHE A 215 3.84 -13.25 -25.34
C PHE A 215 4.28 -12.16 -26.32
N LYS A 216 5.25 -11.36 -25.89
CA LYS A 216 5.90 -10.40 -26.77
C LYS A 216 6.72 -11.17 -27.81
N PRO A 217 6.72 -10.72 -29.09
CA PRO A 217 7.34 -11.45 -30.18
C PRO A 217 8.88 -11.50 -30.08
N GLY A 218 9.52 -10.70 -29.23
CA GLY A 218 10.98 -10.52 -29.19
C GLY A 218 11.80 -11.82 -29.12
N ALA A 219 11.35 -12.82 -28.36
CA ALA A 219 12.01 -14.13 -28.26
C ALA A 219 11.85 -14.99 -29.53
N PHE A 220 10.86 -14.68 -30.36
CA PHE A 220 10.42 -15.48 -31.51
C PHE A 220 10.81 -14.86 -32.85
N ILE A 221 11.14 -13.55 -32.88
CA ILE A 221 11.64 -12.85 -34.07
C ILE A 221 12.83 -13.57 -34.74
N PRO A 222 13.78 -14.20 -34.02
CA PRO A 222 14.87 -14.93 -34.67
C PRO A 222 14.44 -16.16 -35.48
N ALA A 223 13.20 -16.66 -35.34
CA ALA A 223 12.69 -17.82 -36.09
C ALA A 223 13.55 -19.11 -35.95
N VAL A 224 14.16 -19.32 -34.79
CA VAL A 224 14.92 -20.53 -34.43
C VAL A 224 14.11 -21.42 -33.48
N PRO A 225 14.47 -22.71 -33.30
CA PRO A 225 13.83 -23.54 -32.29
C PRO A 225 13.96 -22.96 -30.88
N VAL A 226 12.86 -22.99 -30.13
CA VAL A 226 12.81 -22.55 -28.73
C VAL A 226 12.41 -23.72 -27.84
N GLN A 227 12.96 -23.82 -26.62
CA GLN A 227 12.49 -24.76 -25.61
C GLN A 227 11.60 -24.02 -24.60
N PRO A 228 10.29 -24.33 -24.54
CA PRO A 228 9.42 -23.82 -23.48
C PRO A 228 9.77 -24.45 -22.14
N VAL A 229 9.83 -23.62 -21.09
CA VAL A 229 10.15 -24.03 -19.72
C VAL A 229 9.09 -23.47 -18.78
N VAL A 230 8.45 -24.36 -18.01
CA VAL A 230 7.40 -23.97 -17.07
C VAL A 230 7.94 -23.91 -15.64
N ILE A 231 7.76 -22.77 -14.96
CA ILE A 231 8.11 -22.60 -13.55
C ILE A 231 6.85 -22.80 -12.69
N ARG A 232 6.92 -23.70 -11.71
CA ARG A 232 5.83 -23.91 -10.76
C ARG A 232 6.33 -23.81 -9.33
N TYR A 233 5.90 -22.77 -8.63
CA TYR A 233 5.98 -22.77 -7.17
C TYR A 233 4.82 -23.58 -6.59
N PRO A 234 5.03 -24.38 -5.54
CA PRO A 234 3.98 -25.14 -4.88
C PRO A 234 3.07 -24.22 -4.04
N ASN A 235 2.32 -23.33 -4.70
CA ASN A 235 1.24 -22.60 -4.07
C ASN A 235 -0.01 -23.50 -4.01
N LYS A 236 -0.65 -23.58 -2.84
CA LYS A 236 -1.77 -24.48 -2.58
C LYS A 236 -3.16 -23.88 -2.85
N LEU A 237 -3.28 -22.57 -3.09
CA LEU A 237 -4.58 -21.90 -3.25
C LEU A 237 -4.60 -21.02 -4.52
N PHE A 238 -5.50 -21.35 -5.44
CA PHE A 238 -5.93 -20.52 -6.56
C PHE A 238 -7.46 -20.45 -6.49
N LEU A 239 -8.04 -19.26 -6.59
CA LEU A 239 -9.49 -19.11 -6.59
C LEU A 239 -10.06 -19.46 -7.97
N PRO A 240 -11.30 -19.98 -8.05
CA PRO A 240 -11.98 -20.19 -9.33
C PRO A 240 -12.05 -18.92 -10.17
N ILE A 241 -12.23 -19.09 -11.48
CA ILE A 241 -12.42 -17.98 -12.42
C ILE A 241 -13.65 -17.16 -11.99
N TYR A 242 -13.46 -15.86 -11.79
CA TYR A 242 -14.56 -14.93 -11.54
C TYR A 242 -14.97 -14.28 -12.86
N THR A 243 -16.21 -14.53 -13.30
CA THR A 243 -16.78 -13.95 -14.52
C THR A 243 -17.70 -12.79 -14.15
N PRO A 244 -17.50 -11.58 -14.72
CA PRO A 244 -18.33 -10.43 -14.37
C PRO A 244 -19.77 -10.62 -14.88
N SER A 245 -20.76 -10.24 -14.06
CA SER A 245 -22.16 -10.10 -14.46
C SER A 245 -22.36 -8.95 -15.47
N GLU A 246 -23.54 -8.84 -16.09
CA GLU A 246 -23.83 -7.72 -17.01
C GLU A 246 -23.78 -6.35 -16.30
N GLU A 247 -24.12 -6.31 -15.02
CA GLU A 247 -24.02 -5.13 -14.16
C GLU A 247 -22.55 -4.78 -13.88
N GLU A 248 -21.72 -5.78 -13.57
CA GLU A 248 -20.28 -5.62 -13.35
C GLU A 248 -19.53 -5.23 -14.63
N LYS A 249 -19.97 -5.70 -15.81
CA LYS A 249 -19.45 -5.25 -17.11
C LYS A 249 -19.71 -3.77 -17.35
N LYS A 250 -20.84 -3.24 -16.88
CA LYS A 250 -21.20 -1.82 -16.98
C LYS A 250 -20.60 -0.98 -15.85
N ASN A 251 -20.19 -1.59 -14.74
CA ASN A 251 -19.62 -0.90 -13.58
C ASN A 251 -18.31 -1.59 -13.11
N PRO A 252 -17.14 -1.14 -13.61
CA PRO A 252 -15.84 -1.70 -13.25
C PRO A 252 -15.52 -1.60 -11.75
N ALA A 253 -16.05 -0.60 -11.03
CA ALA A 253 -15.85 -0.46 -9.59
C ALA A 253 -16.59 -1.55 -8.82
N LEU A 254 -17.83 -1.85 -9.20
CA LEU A 254 -18.61 -2.96 -8.64
C LEU A 254 -17.92 -4.31 -8.89
N PHE A 255 -17.40 -4.51 -10.10
CA PHE A 255 -16.64 -5.71 -10.44
C PHE A 255 -15.41 -5.89 -9.54
N ALA A 256 -14.62 -4.83 -9.36
CA ALA A 256 -13.46 -4.85 -8.47
C ALA A 256 -13.84 -5.14 -7.01
N ILE A 257 -14.93 -4.54 -6.51
CA ILE A 257 -15.44 -4.76 -5.15
C ILE A 257 -15.82 -6.24 -4.94
N ASN A 258 -16.50 -6.86 -5.88
CA ASN A 258 -16.96 -8.24 -5.72
C ASN A 258 -15.82 -9.25 -5.90
N VAL A 259 -14.87 -9.01 -6.81
CA VAL A 259 -13.63 -9.81 -6.88
C VAL A 259 -12.87 -9.73 -5.56
N ARG A 260 -12.71 -8.51 -5.02
CA ARG A 260 -12.11 -8.28 -3.69
C ARG A 260 -12.86 -9.05 -2.60
N ARG A 261 -14.18 -9.12 -2.66
CA ARG A 261 -15.01 -9.90 -1.71
C ARG A 261 -14.77 -11.40 -1.79
N VAL A 262 -14.68 -11.95 -2.99
CA VAL A 262 -14.37 -13.38 -3.18
C VAL A 262 -12.97 -13.71 -2.65
N MET A 263 -12.00 -12.83 -2.91
CA MET A 263 -10.65 -12.98 -2.36
C MET A 263 -10.62 -12.91 -0.84
N ALA A 264 -11.29 -11.92 -0.25
CA ALA A 264 -11.37 -11.73 1.20
C ALA A 264 -12.05 -12.91 1.90
N LYS A 265 -13.16 -13.42 1.33
CA LYS A 265 -13.87 -14.60 1.82
C LYS A 265 -12.98 -15.84 1.81
N ALA A 266 -12.26 -16.09 0.71
CA ALA A 266 -11.37 -17.24 0.61
C ALA A 266 -10.17 -17.16 1.56
N LEU A 267 -9.76 -15.95 1.93
CA LEU A 267 -8.70 -15.69 2.90
C LEU A 267 -9.19 -15.61 4.36
N GLY A 268 -10.51 -15.57 4.59
CA GLY A 268 -11.08 -15.39 5.93
C GLY A 268 -10.76 -14.02 6.56
N VAL A 269 -10.69 -12.96 5.74
CA VAL A 269 -10.36 -11.60 6.18
C VAL A 269 -11.51 -10.62 5.87
N PRO A 270 -11.69 -9.56 6.67
CA PRO A 270 -12.66 -8.50 6.37
C PRO A 270 -12.17 -7.61 5.23
N ILE A 271 -13.11 -6.85 4.64
CA ILE A 271 -12.84 -5.87 3.59
C ILE A 271 -12.87 -4.48 4.22
N THR A 272 -12.06 -3.56 3.70
CA THR A 272 -12.11 -2.14 4.05
C THR A 272 -12.00 -1.28 2.78
N ASP A 273 -12.59 -0.09 2.82
CA ASP A 273 -12.64 0.87 1.70
C ASP A 273 -11.60 1.98 1.80
N TYR A 274 -10.58 1.81 2.64
CA TYR A 274 -9.42 2.72 2.65
C TYR A 274 -8.58 2.58 1.37
N SER A 275 -8.14 3.70 0.84
CA SER A 275 -7.22 3.80 -0.29
C SER A 275 -5.83 4.30 0.13
N PHE A 276 -4.89 4.33 -0.81
CA PHE A 276 -3.54 4.86 -0.58
C PHE A 276 -3.54 6.33 -0.12
N GLU A 277 -4.48 7.16 -0.57
CA GLU A 277 -4.62 8.54 -0.10
C GLU A 277 -5.00 8.62 1.39
N ASP A 278 -5.79 7.66 1.90
CA ASP A 278 -6.11 7.58 3.33
C ASP A 278 -4.88 7.17 4.16
N CYS A 279 -3.98 6.39 3.57
CA CYS A 279 -2.68 6.06 4.15
C CYS A 279 -1.79 7.31 4.27
N GLN A 280 -1.75 8.16 3.24
CA GLN A 280 -0.98 9.41 3.29
C GLN A 280 -1.49 10.37 4.36
N LEU A 281 -2.81 10.39 4.60
CA LEU A 281 -3.40 11.17 5.67
C LEU A 281 -3.05 10.57 7.05
N ALA A 282 -3.22 9.26 7.23
CA ALA A 282 -2.93 8.58 8.50
C ALA A 282 -1.45 8.49 8.86
N MET A 283 -0.55 8.49 7.86
CA MET A 283 0.90 8.41 8.02
C MET A 283 1.61 9.73 7.76
N ALA A 284 0.87 10.84 7.70
CA ALA A 284 1.46 12.15 7.49
C ALA A 284 2.42 12.48 8.63
N GLU A 285 3.71 12.53 8.32
CA GLU A 285 4.72 13.05 9.25
C GLU A 285 4.67 14.58 9.19
N GLY A 286 4.25 15.21 10.29
CA GLY A 286 4.12 16.65 10.44
C GLY A 286 4.09 17.04 11.91
N GLN A 287 4.19 18.34 12.21
CA GLN A 287 4.25 18.86 13.59
C GLN A 287 2.96 18.61 14.38
N LEU A 288 1.83 18.38 13.69
CA LEU A 288 0.59 17.83 14.27
C LEU A 288 0.36 16.43 13.68
N LYS A 289 0.75 15.39 14.43
CA LYS A 289 0.45 13.99 14.08
C LYS A 289 -1.04 13.76 14.29
N LEU A 290 -1.74 13.27 13.26
CA LEU A 290 -3.16 12.96 13.38
C LEU A 290 -3.37 11.73 14.28
N PRO A 291 -4.34 11.76 15.22
CA PRO A 291 -4.72 10.62 16.02
C PRO A 291 -5.21 9.44 15.17
N VAL A 292 -5.05 8.22 15.70
CA VAL A 292 -5.44 6.97 15.02
C VAL A 292 -6.96 6.91 14.75
N ASP A 293 -7.77 7.55 15.59
CA ASP A 293 -9.24 7.57 15.52
C ASP A 293 -9.79 8.90 14.97
N THR A 294 -9.06 9.57 14.07
CA THR A 294 -9.51 10.85 13.49
C THR A 294 -10.73 10.70 12.58
N CYS A 295 -11.74 11.56 12.75
CA CYS A 295 -12.90 11.62 11.85
C CYS A 295 -12.53 12.11 10.44
N LEU A 296 -11.32 12.67 10.26
CA LEU A 296 -10.84 13.18 8.98
C LEU A 296 -10.70 12.08 7.91
N LEU A 297 -10.56 10.82 8.30
CA LEU A 297 -10.56 9.69 7.35
C LEU A 297 -11.92 9.52 6.68
N GLU A 298 -13.02 9.61 7.44
CA GLU A 298 -14.37 9.55 6.87
C GLU A 298 -14.68 10.81 6.06
N PHE A 299 -14.28 11.98 6.56
CA PHE A 299 -14.38 13.22 5.79
C PHE A 299 -13.62 13.14 4.44
N ALA A 300 -12.39 12.61 4.43
CA ALA A 300 -11.60 12.42 3.21
C ALA A 300 -12.25 11.46 2.20
N LYS A 301 -12.96 10.43 2.68
CA LYS A 301 -13.77 9.56 1.82
C LYS A 301 -14.92 10.33 1.18
N LEU A 302 -15.66 11.12 1.96
CA LEU A 302 -16.79 11.90 1.46
C LEU A 302 -16.35 12.97 0.45
N VAL A 303 -15.27 13.70 0.72
CA VAL A 303 -14.66 14.68 -0.21
C VAL A 303 -14.35 14.05 -1.56
N ARG A 304 -13.82 12.82 -1.59
CA ARG A 304 -13.52 12.11 -2.84
C ARG A 304 -14.75 11.63 -3.56
N ARG A 305 -15.71 11.05 -2.83
CA ARG A 305 -16.97 10.55 -3.42
C ARG A 305 -17.81 11.67 -4.02
N LEU A 306 -17.81 12.85 -3.41
CA LEU A 306 -18.46 14.05 -3.93
C LEU A 306 -17.64 14.77 -5.01
N GLY A 307 -16.40 14.34 -5.29
CA GLY A 307 -15.54 14.98 -6.28
C GLY A 307 -15.04 16.36 -5.87
N LEU A 308 -15.06 16.68 -4.58
CA LEU A 308 -14.69 17.98 -4.01
C LEU A 308 -13.18 18.20 -3.88
N LYS A 309 -12.36 17.19 -4.19
CA LYS A 309 -10.90 17.33 -4.12
C LYS A 309 -10.41 18.25 -5.26
N PRO A 310 -9.87 19.44 -4.96
CA PRO A 310 -9.50 20.41 -5.99
C PRO A 310 -8.25 19.98 -6.77
N LYS A 311 -8.21 20.28 -8.07
CA LYS A 311 -7.01 20.07 -8.91
C LYS A 311 -5.92 21.12 -8.64
N ASN A 312 -6.32 22.36 -8.32
CA ASN A 312 -5.43 23.47 -7.97
C ASN A 312 -5.60 23.84 -6.49
N THR A 313 -5.07 22.97 -5.63
CA THR A 313 -5.28 22.99 -4.18
C THR A 313 -4.91 24.32 -3.52
N GLU A 314 -3.92 25.06 -4.02
CA GLU A 314 -3.48 26.28 -3.35
C GLU A 314 -4.50 27.42 -3.47
N LYS A 315 -4.85 27.77 -4.71
CA LYS A 315 -5.77 28.88 -4.99
C LYS A 315 -7.17 28.60 -4.48
N VAL A 316 -7.67 27.38 -4.68
CA VAL A 316 -9.04 27.02 -4.29
C VAL A 316 -9.25 27.09 -2.78
N LEU A 317 -8.28 26.62 -1.98
CA LEU A 317 -8.39 26.72 -0.52
C LEU A 317 -8.28 28.16 -0.02
N GLN A 318 -7.48 29.01 -0.67
CA GLN A 318 -7.45 30.44 -0.37
C GLN A 318 -8.78 31.13 -0.69
N GLU A 319 -9.40 30.80 -1.84
CA GLU A 319 -10.73 31.30 -2.22
C GLU A 319 -11.81 30.84 -1.23
N TYR A 320 -11.80 29.56 -0.84
CA TYR A 320 -12.70 29.05 0.20
C TYR A 320 -12.48 29.75 1.54
N GLY A 321 -11.22 29.97 1.95
CA GLY A 321 -10.90 30.69 3.19
C GLY A 321 -11.41 32.14 3.17
N ASN A 322 -11.22 32.85 2.05
CA ASN A 322 -11.72 34.21 1.89
C ASN A 322 -13.26 34.29 1.91
N ARG A 323 -13.95 33.29 1.36
CA ARG A 323 -15.41 33.19 1.41
C ARG A 323 -15.91 32.84 2.82
N ALA A 324 -15.22 31.92 3.49
CA ALA A 324 -15.56 31.49 4.85
C ALA A 324 -15.36 32.62 5.87
N ARG A 325 -14.27 33.41 5.77
CA ARG A 325 -14.04 34.59 6.62
C ARG A 325 -15.19 35.61 6.55
N LYS A 326 -15.76 35.83 5.36
CA LYS A 326 -16.91 36.75 5.18
C LYS A 326 -18.20 36.27 5.85
N LEU A 327 -18.24 35.00 6.24
CA LEU A 327 -19.38 34.37 6.93
C LEU A 327 -19.09 34.21 8.43
N GLU A 328 -18.10 34.92 8.96
CA GLU A 328 -17.79 34.94 10.39
C GLU A 328 -19.04 35.25 11.23
N GLY A 329 -19.23 34.46 12.29
CA GLY A 329 -20.40 34.54 13.17
C GLY A 329 -21.70 33.98 12.58
N GLN A 330 -21.71 33.54 11.32
CA GLN A 330 -22.88 32.91 10.69
C GLN A 330 -22.75 31.39 10.68
N LYS A 331 -23.72 30.69 11.27
CA LYS A 331 -23.86 29.25 11.09
C LYS A 331 -24.67 28.94 9.82
N LEU A 332 -24.24 27.96 9.04
CA LEU A 332 -24.91 27.53 7.80
C LEU A 332 -25.76 26.30 8.05
N ASP A 333 -26.99 26.32 7.53
CA ASP A 333 -27.81 25.12 7.36
C ASP A 333 -27.34 24.29 6.13
N LEU A 334 -27.90 23.10 5.97
CA LEU A 334 -27.54 22.17 4.89
C LEU A 334 -27.69 22.78 3.49
N ASP A 335 -28.75 23.56 3.25
CA ASP A 335 -29.02 24.17 1.95
C ASP A 335 -28.00 25.27 1.62
N LYS A 336 -27.65 26.11 2.61
CA LYS A 336 -26.58 27.10 2.47
C LYS A 336 -25.22 26.46 2.29
N PHE A 337 -24.95 25.34 2.96
CA PHE A 337 -23.72 24.57 2.77
C PHE A 337 -23.62 23.98 1.36
N ALA A 338 -24.71 23.41 0.84
CA ALA A 338 -24.80 22.92 -0.54
C ALA A 338 -24.49 24.04 -1.56
N ASN A 339 -25.10 25.22 -1.36
CA ASN A 339 -24.85 26.41 -2.17
C ASN A 339 -23.40 26.92 -2.04
N PHE A 340 -22.79 26.80 -0.86
CA PHE A 340 -21.40 27.20 -0.66
C PHE A 340 -20.43 26.33 -1.50
N LEU A 341 -20.70 25.03 -1.57
CA LEU A 341 -19.92 24.04 -2.31
C LEU A 341 -20.25 23.93 -3.81
N ASP A 342 -21.35 24.56 -4.25
CA ASP A 342 -21.88 24.44 -5.61
C ASP A 342 -22.22 22.98 -5.99
N VAL A 343 -22.88 22.27 -5.06
CA VAL A 343 -23.32 20.89 -5.25
C VAL A 343 -24.78 20.70 -4.80
N PRO A 344 -25.54 19.78 -5.40
CA PRO A 344 -26.89 19.51 -4.94
C PRO A 344 -26.91 18.81 -3.58
N VAL A 345 -27.97 19.04 -2.81
CA VAL A 345 -28.23 18.28 -1.58
C VAL A 345 -28.38 16.79 -1.93
N SER A 346 -27.57 15.97 -1.28
CA SER A 346 -27.54 14.51 -1.44
C SER A 346 -27.30 13.86 -0.09
N ASP A 347 -27.58 12.56 0.03
CA ASP A 347 -27.33 11.81 1.28
C ASP A 347 -25.86 11.90 1.69
N MET A 348 -24.93 11.85 0.72
CA MET A 348 -23.49 12.02 0.99
C MET A 348 -23.14 13.43 1.48
N LEU A 349 -23.85 14.47 1.02
CA LEU A 349 -23.65 15.83 1.52
C LEU A 349 -24.21 15.98 2.94
N ARG A 350 -25.34 15.33 3.24
CA ARG A 350 -25.90 15.25 4.60
C ARG A 350 -24.94 14.55 5.55
N ASP A 351 -24.37 13.43 5.13
CA ASP A 351 -23.36 12.71 5.92
C ASP A 351 -22.13 13.60 6.19
N MET A 352 -21.69 14.39 5.20
CA MET A 352 -20.59 15.33 5.37
C MET A 352 -20.96 16.48 6.32
N PHE A 353 -22.15 17.04 6.18
CA PHE A 353 -22.65 18.11 7.04
C PHE A 353 -22.74 17.66 8.50
N ALA A 354 -23.22 16.44 8.74
CA ALA A 354 -23.33 15.85 10.07
C ALA A 354 -21.98 15.70 10.80
N LEU A 355 -20.85 15.68 10.08
CA LEU A 355 -19.52 15.67 10.72
C LEU A 355 -19.16 16.99 11.41
N PHE A 356 -19.83 18.10 11.05
CA PHE A 356 -19.57 19.44 11.58
C PHE A 356 -20.77 20.01 12.38
N ASP A 357 -21.90 19.30 12.42
CA ASP A 357 -23.06 19.65 13.24
C ASP A 357 -22.89 19.08 14.66
N GLU A 358 -22.00 19.68 15.44
CA GLU A 358 -21.60 19.16 16.77
C GLU A 358 -22.76 19.15 17.79
N HIS A 359 -23.72 20.06 17.65
CA HIS A 359 -24.81 20.23 18.61
C HIS A 359 -26.15 19.62 18.15
N GLU A 360 -26.15 18.94 17.00
CA GLU A 360 -27.38 18.48 16.33
C GLU A 360 -28.41 19.62 16.16
N ASP A 361 -27.94 20.86 16.06
CA ASP A 361 -28.74 22.06 15.89
C ASP A 361 -28.99 22.37 14.40
N SER A 362 -28.61 21.43 13.51
CA SER A 362 -28.75 21.52 12.06
C SER A 362 -28.02 22.71 11.46
N CYS A 363 -26.90 23.11 12.08
CA CYS A 363 -26.09 24.20 11.59
C CYS A 363 -24.60 24.00 11.87
N MET A 364 -23.75 24.48 10.96
CA MET A 364 -22.29 24.29 11.03
C MET A 364 -21.54 25.60 10.82
N ASP A 365 -20.33 25.71 11.37
CA ASP A 365 -19.38 26.75 10.99
C ASP A 365 -18.61 26.32 9.75
N ILE A 366 -18.75 27.08 8.66
CA ILE A 366 -18.11 26.76 7.39
C ILE A 366 -16.57 26.82 7.46
N ARG A 367 -16.01 27.57 8.41
CA ARG A 367 -14.56 27.67 8.60
C ARG A 367 -13.97 26.33 9.02
N GLU A 368 -14.69 25.53 9.80
CA GLU A 368 -14.26 24.18 10.20
C GLU A 368 -14.15 23.25 9.00
N TYR A 369 -15.12 23.28 8.08
CA TYR A 369 -15.05 22.54 6.83
C TYR A 369 -13.80 22.91 6.01
N VAL A 370 -13.48 24.21 5.89
CA VAL A 370 -12.32 24.66 5.12
C VAL A 370 -11.00 24.19 5.76
N ILE A 371 -10.92 24.19 7.10
CA ILE A 371 -9.77 23.64 7.83
C ILE A 371 -9.62 22.14 7.55
N ALA A 372 -10.67 21.36 7.77
CA ALA A 372 -10.66 19.92 7.52
C ALA A 372 -10.30 19.60 6.06
N LEU A 373 -10.85 20.35 5.10
CA LEU A 373 -10.54 20.21 3.67
C LEU A 373 -9.06 20.51 3.39
N SER A 374 -8.50 21.53 4.04
CA SER A 374 -7.07 21.86 3.91
C SER A 374 -6.18 20.71 4.40
N VAL A 375 -6.50 20.10 5.54
CA VAL A 375 -5.76 18.94 6.07
C VAL A 375 -5.82 17.77 5.09
N VAL A 376 -7.01 17.41 4.61
CA VAL A 376 -7.19 16.30 3.64
C VAL A 376 -6.46 16.56 2.32
N CYS A 377 -6.43 17.81 1.86
CA CYS A 377 -5.78 18.16 0.61
C CYS A 377 -4.26 18.31 0.74
N ARG A 378 -3.75 18.58 1.96
CA ARG A 378 -2.34 18.90 2.23
C ARG A 378 -1.83 18.25 3.53
N PRO A 379 -1.90 16.93 3.68
CA PRO A 379 -1.63 16.25 4.96
C PRO A 379 -0.24 16.53 5.55
N ALA A 380 0.78 16.73 4.70
CA ALA A 380 2.14 17.05 5.13
C ALA A 380 2.45 18.56 5.29
N LYS A 381 1.48 19.46 5.05
CA LYS A 381 1.67 20.92 5.13
C LYS A 381 0.81 21.54 6.25
N THR A 382 0.98 21.02 7.45
CA THR A 382 0.23 21.43 8.64
C THR A 382 0.33 22.95 8.88
N LEU A 383 1.52 23.53 8.79
CA LEU A 383 1.72 24.97 9.05
C LEU A 383 0.97 25.86 8.04
N GLU A 384 0.87 25.45 6.77
CA GLU A 384 0.06 26.17 5.77
C GLU A 384 -1.43 26.07 6.07
N THR A 385 -1.88 24.93 6.62
CA THR A 385 -3.27 24.78 7.09
C THR A 385 -3.53 25.68 8.30
N MET A 386 -2.59 25.75 9.25
CA MET A 386 -2.67 26.66 10.39
C MET A 386 -2.72 28.12 9.93
N LYS A 387 -1.87 28.51 8.98
CA LYS A 387 -1.86 29.86 8.40
C LYS A 387 -3.21 30.22 7.77
N LEU A 388 -3.80 29.29 7.02
CA LEU A 388 -5.13 29.48 6.43
C LEU A 388 -6.20 29.61 7.52
N ALA A 389 -6.13 28.79 8.57
CA ALA A 389 -7.04 28.84 9.70
C ALA A 389 -6.95 30.17 10.45
N PHE A 390 -5.76 30.61 10.86
CA PHE A 390 -5.57 31.90 11.52
C PHE A 390 -6.14 33.05 10.69
N LYS A 391 -5.89 33.06 9.37
CA LYS A 391 -6.49 34.08 8.48
C LYS A 391 -8.01 34.12 8.44
N MET A 392 -8.70 33.02 8.77
CA MET A 392 -10.16 32.96 8.81
C MET A 392 -10.76 33.38 10.17
N PHE A 393 -9.95 33.39 11.23
CA PHE A 393 -10.38 33.66 12.61
C PHE A 393 -9.74 34.93 13.19
N GLU A 394 -8.68 35.46 12.58
CA GLU A 394 -7.98 36.65 13.09
C GLU A 394 -8.89 37.88 13.06
N ALA A 395 -8.91 38.63 14.17
CA ALA A 395 -9.64 39.88 14.24
C ALA A 395 -9.04 40.93 13.29
N GLU A 396 -9.89 41.79 12.72
CA GLU A 396 -9.44 42.80 11.75
C GLU A 396 -8.52 43.87 12.35
N GLU A 397 -8.64 44.12 13.65
CA GLU A 397 -7.91 45.20 14.34
C GLU A 397 -6.45 44.86 14.61
N ASP A 398 -6.17 43.64 15.07
CA ASP A 398 -4.86 43.22 15.58
C ASP A 398 -4.29 41.96 14.89
N GLY A 399 -5.07 41.29 14.04
CA GLY A 399 -4.65 40.05 13.38
C GLY A 399 -4.41 38.90 14.37
N ALA A 400 -5.01 38.95 15.56
CA ALA A 400 -4.85 37.95 16.59
C ALA A 400 -6.13 37.11 16.79
N ILE A 401 -5.96 35.92 17.35
CA ILE A 401 -7.03 35.00 17.72
C ILE A 401 -7.01 34.74 19.24
N THR A 402 -8.17 34.39 19.77
CA THR A 402 -8.39 34.00 21.16
C THR A 402 -8.12 32.52 21.41
N GLU A 403 -8.08 32.11 22.68
CA GLU A 403 -7.92 30.71 23.07
C GLU A 403 -9.03 29.81 22.53
N MET A 404 -10.29 30.30 22.57
CA MET A 404 -11.44 29.55 22.07
C MET A 404 -11.35 29.29 20.57
N GLU A 405 -10.88 30.26 19.81
CA GLU A 405 -10.69 30.12 18.35
C GLU A 405 -9.53 29.17 18.03
N LEU A 406 -8.43 29.24 18.78
CA LEU A 406 -7.35 28.26 18.65
C LEU A 406 -7.83 26.84 18.94
N ALA A 407 -8.70 26.66 19.95
CA ALA A 407 -9.29 25.38 20.29
C ALA A 407 -10.08 24.79 19.12
N VAL A 408 -10.96 25.59 18.49
CA VAL A 408 -11.74 25.19 17.31
C VAL A 408 -10.81 24.81 16.15
N ILE A 409 -9.78 25.63 15.88
CA ILE A 409 -8.83 25.37 14.79
C ILE A 409 -8.11 24.04 14.97
N LEU A 410 -7.52 23.81 16.14
CA LEU A 410 -6.71 22.61 16.40
C LEU A 410 -7.58 21.35 16.52
N LYS A 411 -8.74 21.46 17.19
CA LYS A 411 -9.72 20.37 17.27
C LYS A 411 -10.12 19.88 15.88
N THR A 412 -10.46 20.82 15.00
CA THR A 412 -10.88 20.53 13.62
C THR A 412 -9.74 19.95 12.80
N ALA A 413 -8.55 20.54 12.90
CA ALA A 413 -7.38 20.09 12.15
C ALA A 413 -6.89 18.70 12.57
N LEU A 414 -7.15 18.30 13.82
CA LEU A 414 -6.87 16.95 14.32
C LEU A 414 -8.04 15.97 14.12
N GLY A 415 -9.24 16.48 13.89
CA GLY A 415 -10.47 15.68 13.77
C GLY A 415 -10.83 14.95 15.05
N VAL A 416 -10.77 15.65 16.18
CA VAL A 416 -11.08 15.12 17.52
C VAL A 416 -12.31 15.80 18.13
N THR A 417 -12.99 15.15 19.07
CA THR A 417 -14.20 15.69 19.71
C THR A 417 -13.88 16.68 20.85
N HIS A 418 -12.78 16.47 21.56
CA HIS A 418 -12.33 17.34 22.63
C HIS A 418 -10.81 17.53 22.55
N LEU A 419 -10.37 18.77 22.74
CA LEU A 419 -8.96 19.14 22.79
C LEU A 419 -8.79 20.30 23.77
N SER A 420 -8.00 20.07 24.83
CA SER A 420 -7.53 21.16 25.69
C SER A 420 -6.37 21.86 24.99
N VAL A 421 -6.44 23.19 24.85
CA VAL A 421 -5.38 24.02 24.25
C VAL A 421 -4.80 25.04 25.23
N SER A 422 -5.32 25.12 26.46
CA SER A 422 -4.94 26.16 27.42
C SER A 422 -3.45 26.18 27.71
N HIS A 423 -2.84 25.00 27.90
CA HIS A 423 -1.41 24.89 28.18
C HIS A 423 -0.55 25.38 27.00
N LEU A 424 -0.97 25.07 25.77
CA LEU A 424 -0.32 25.56 24.56
C LEU A 424 -0.52 27.07 24.41
N PHE A 425 -1.73 27.57 24.66
CA PHE A 425 -2.06 28.98 24.52
C PHE A 425 -1.24 29.83 25.48
N THR A 426 -1.20 29.48 26.77
CA THR A 426 -0.40 30.18 27.79
C THR A 426 1.10 30.12 27.48
N ALA A 427 1.59 29.01 26.90
CA ALA A 427 2.99 28.91 26.51
C ALA A 427 3.37 29.87 25.36
N ILE A 428 2.43 30.17 24.46
CA ILE A 428 2.62 31.10 23.35
C ILE A 428 2.36 32.55 23.78
N ASP A 429 1.32 32.79 24.59
CA ASP A 429 0.94 34.09 25.11
C ASP A 429 1.67 34.43 26.42
N ALA A 430 3.01 34.43 26.38
CA ALA A 430 3.85 34.68 27.55
C ALA A 430 3.64 36.08 28.18
N GLU A 431 3.04 37.00 27.43
CA GLU A 431 2.72 38.36 27.86
C GLU A 431 1.30 38.50 28.46
N ASP A 432 0.54 37.40 28.54
CA ASP A 432 -0.84 37.33 29.07
C ASP A 432 -1.78 38.37 28.41
N THR A 433 -1.66 38.50 27.09
CA THR A 433 -2.47 39.44 26.30
C THR A 433 -3.89 38.93 26.04
N GLY A 434 -4.16 37.65 26.28
CA GLY A 434 -5.39 36.95 25.98
C GLY A 434 -5.58 36.63 24.49
N LYS A 435 -4.58 36.91 23.65
CA LYS A 435 -4.64 36.75 22.19
C LYS A 435 -3.29 36.35 21.61
N ILE A 436 -3.28 35.61 20.50
CA ILE A 436 -2.05 35.23 19.79
C ILE A 436 -2.16 35.47 18.29
N THR A 437 -1.06 35.87 17.65
CA THR A 437 -0.97 36.00 16.19
C THR A 437 -0.36 34.74 15.57
N PHE A 438 -0.60 34.52 14.27
CA PHE A 438 0.00 33.38 13.55
C PHE A 438 1.53 33.38 13.62
N GLU A 439 2.16 34.57 13.63
CA GLU A 439 3.61 34.68 13.69
C GLU A 439 4.18 34.22 15.04
N ARG A 440 3.51 34.55 16.16
CA ARG A 440 3.87 34.02 17.48
C ARG A 440 3.72 32.50 17.53
N PHE A 441 2.60 31.99 17.02
CA PHE A 441 2.37 30.54 16.92
C PHE A 441 3.43 29.85 16.07
N ARG A 442 3.76 30.39 14.88
CA ARG A 442 4.78 29.82 13.99
C ARG A 442 6.14 29.78 14.68
N SER A 443 6.58 30.89 15.26
CA SER A 443 7.87 30.95 15.95
C SER A 443 7.97 29.96 17.10
N PHE A 444 6.89 29.77 17.86
CA PHE A 444 6.84 28.76 18.93
C PHE A 444 6.99 27.34 18.36
N VAL A 445 6.19 26.98 17.36
CA VAL A 445 6.20 25.63 16.76
C VAL A 445 7.52 25.31 16.05
N GLU A 446 8.20 26.30 15.48
CA GLU A 446 9.54 26.14 14.89
C GLU A 446 10.62 25.88 15.96
N GLN A 447 10.45 26.41 17.18
CA GLN A 447 11.36 26.19 18.30
C GLN A 447 11.04 24.91 19.08
N HIS A 448 9.79 24.43 19.02
CA HIS A 448 9.29 23.23 19.68
C HIS A 448 8.69 22.24 18.66
N PRO A 449 9.52 21.46 17.95
CA PRO A 449 9.05 20.56 16.88
C PRO A 449 8.06 19.48 17.36
N ASP A 450 8.15 19.08 18.63
CA ASP A 450 7.30 18.06 19.27
C ASP A 450 6.22 18.68 20.18
N PHE A 451 5.87 19.97 19.99
CA PHE A 451 4.92 20.68 20.85
C PHE A 451 3.56 19.98 21.00
N ALA A 452 3.09 19.27 19.97
CA ALA A 452 1.82 18.55 20.04
C ALA A 452 1.86 17.44 21.10
N ASP A 453 2.96 16.68 21.15
CA ASP A 453 3.15 15.62 22.14
C ASP A 453 3.25 16.21 23.56
N GLU A 454 3.93 17.35 23.72
CA GLU A 454 4.15 18.00 25.02
C GLU A 454 2.94 18.77 25.57
N TYR A 455 2.24 19.53 24.71
CA TYR A 455 1.21 20.50 25.13
C TYR A 455 -0.22 20.11 24.76
N LEU A 456 -0.43 19.19 23.80
CA LEU A 456 -1.77 18.78 23.35
C LEU A 456 -2.16 17.37 23.80
N TYR A 457 -1.22 16.43 23.90
CA TYR A 457 -1.53 15.02 24.17
C TYR A 457 -1.30 14.56 25.63
N THR A 458 -0.48 15.26 26.41
CA THR A 458 -0.08 14.86 27.77
C THR A 458 -1.25 14.74 28.77
N GLU A 459 -2.25 15.63 28.72
CA GLU A 459 -3.41 15.57 29.63
C GLU A 459 -4.58 14.72 29.08
N ASN A 460 -4.71 14.63 27.76
CA ASN A 460 -5.79 13.85 27.14
C ASN A 460 -5.62 12.34 27.39
N ALA A 461 -4.40 11.85 27.64
CA ALA A 461 -4.14 10.49 28.11
C ALA A 461 -4.55 10.25 29.58
N ALA A 462 -4.51 11.28 30.43
CA ALA A 462 -4.90 11.18 31.85
C ALA A 462 -6.43 11.23 32.05
N SER A 463 -7.17 11.93 31.18
CA SER A 463 -8.64 11.92 31.20
C SER A 463 -9.25 10.60 30.69
N LEU A 464 -8.53 9.90 29.80
CA LEU A 464 -8.90 8.57 29.29
C LEU A 464 -8.67 7.44 30.31
N SER A 465 -7.70 7.59 31.22
CA SER A 465 -7.39 6.57 32.25
C SER A 465 -8.26 6.71 33.51
N SER A 466 -8.70 7.92 33.86
CA SER A 466 -9.51 8.19 35.06
C SER A 466 -11.00 7.83 34.93
N ARG A 467 -11.55 7.67 33.72
CA ARG A 467 -12.94 7.22 33.50
C ARG A 467 -13.17 5.72 33.73
N ASN A 468 -12.13 4.91 33.91
CA ASN A 468 -12.24 3.46 34.07
C ASN A 468 -12.45 2.96 35.52
N LEU A 469 -12.71 3.82 36.51
CA LEU A 469 -12.76 3.41 37.92
C LEU A 469 -14.00 3.80 38.74
N GLN A 470 -15.09 4.28 38.15
CA GLN A 470 -16.35 4.45 38.89
C GLN A 470 -17.54 3.80 38.17
N THR A 471 -17.95 2.65 38.71
CA THR A 471 -19.15 1.90 38.33
C THR A 471 -20.33 2.33 39.20
N THR A 472 -21.38 2.91 38.60
CA THR A 472 -22.75 2.91 39.13
C THR A 472 -23.74 2.90 37.94
N ALA A 473 -24.75 2.04 37.96
CA ALA A 473 -25.81 1.93 36.96
C ALA A 473 -27.17 2.44 37.51
N PRO A 474 -28.23 2.66 36.70
CA PRO A 474 -28.30 3.21 35.36
C PRO A 474 -29.25 4.44 35.30
N THR A 475 -28.88 5.49 34.58
CA THR A 475 -29.83 6.55 34.17
C THR A 475 -29.60 6.87 32.71
N LYS A 476 -30.69 6.91 31.92
CA LYS A 476 -30.67 7.23 30.50
C LYS A 476 -30.09 8.63 30.28
N THR A 477 -28.84 8.68 29.84
CA THR A 477 -28.23 9.85 29.20
C THR A 477 -27.76 9.41 27.82
N ALA A 478 -28.23 10.13 26.80
CA ALA A 478 -27.95 9.87 25.40
C ALA A 478 -26.44 9.99 25.14
N ASN A 479 -25.82 8.89 24.74
CA ASN A 479 -24.47 8.90 24.20
C ASN A 479 -24.55 9.42 22.77
N GLY A 480 -23.96 10.59 22.53
CA GLY A 480 -23.81 11.19 21.22
C GLY A 480 -23.09 10.25 20.26
N ILE A 481 -23.87 9.80 19.27
CA ILE A 481 -23.52 9.34 17.93
C ILE A 481 -22.73 8.02 17.83
N CYS A 482 -23.49 6.93 17.94
CA CYS A 482 -23.32 5.73 17.11
C CYS A 482 -24.71 5.11 16.86
N PRO A 483 -25.24 5.09 15.63
CA PRO A 483 -26.21 4.08 15.24
C PRO A 483 -25.48 2.91 14.59
N ASP A 484 -25.60 1.77 15.24
CA ASP A 484 -25.26 0.44 14.76
C ASP A 484 -25.98 0.17 13.42
N PHE A 485 -25.23 0.01 12.33
CA PHE A 485 -25.78 -0.37 11.02
C PHE A 485 -25.41 -1.83 10.70
N SER A 486 -26.22 -2.74 11.21
CA SER A 486 -26.39 -4.05 10.58
C SER A 486 -27.42 -3.93 9.46
N PRO A 487 -27.18 -4.45 8.24
CA PRO A 487 -28.22 -4.52 7.22
C PRO A 487 -29.33 -5.44 7.72
N SER A 488 -30.54 -4.92 7.83
CA SER A 488 -31.73 -5.73 8.07
C SER A 488 -31.97 -6.65 6.87
N ASP A 489 -32.00 -7.95 7.13
CA ASP A 489 -32.49 -8.96 6.19
C ASP A 489 -33.95 -8.62 5.84
N GLY A 490 -34.15 -8.07 4.65
CA GLY A 490 -35.45 -7.87 4.04
C GLY A 490 -36.00 -9.20 3.54
N THR A 491 -36.75 -9.88 4.42
CA THR A 491 -37.65 -10.98 4.09
C THR A 491 -38.57 -10.59 2.92
N ILE A 492 -38.36 -11.18 1.74
CA ILE A 492 -39.37 -11.18 0.67
C ILE A 492 -40.13 -12.50 0.82
N ASP A 493 -41.26 -12.44 1.50
CA ASP A 493 -42.26 -13.50 1.46
C ASP A 493 -43.65 -12.89 1.27
N GLY A 494 -44.37 -13.38 0.26
CA GLY A 494 -45.82 -13.24 0.13
C GLY A 494 -46.38 -12.10 -0.74
N LEU A 495 -46.59 -12.38 -2.04
CA LEU A 495 -47.88 -12.23 -2.77
C LEU A 495 -47.64 -12.53 -4.27
N LEU A 496 -47.75 -13.79 -4.70
CA LEU A 496 -48.95 -14.46 -5.23
C LEU A 496 -49.48 -13.92 -6.58
N LYS A 497 -49.44 -14.85 -7.55
CA LYS A 497 -50.46 -15.24 -8.55
C LYS A 497 -50.39 -14.68 -9.98
N LYS A 498 -50.44 -15.68 -10.89
CA LYS A 498 -51.00 -15.72 -12.27
C LYS A 498 -50.10 -15.11 -13.36
N HIS A 499 -49.89 -15.69 -14.53
CA HIS A 499 -50.63 -16.67 -15.33
C HIS A 499 -49.66 -17.42 -16.27
N ASN A 500 -49.97 -18.70 -16.51
CA ASN A 500 -49.58 -19.60 -17.61
C ASN A 500 -48.10 -19.98 -17.80
#